data_AF-A0A8S3FZE2-F1
#
_entry.id   AF-A0A8S3FZE2-F1
#
_cell.length_a   1.000
_cell.length_b   1.000
_cell.length_c   1.000
_cell.angle_alpha   90.00
_cell.angle_beta   90.00
_cell.angle_gamma   90.00
#
_symmetry.space_group_name_H-M   'P 1'
#
loop_
_entity.id
_entity.type
_entity.pdbx_description
1 polymer ?
#
loop_
_entity_poly.entity_id
_entity_poly.type
_entity_poly.pdbx_seq_one_letter_code
_entity_poly.pdbx_strand_id
1 'polypeptide(L)'
;MFVVFRTYSEDENTASYVSPLLNNVCFASAYYRFCFTLKSFAKIYADTHGNAFDYQALAKRLWGDVYYDAKKRTFGKKGATASASRSFIQFILEPLYKILAH
;
A
#
# COMPACT_ATOMS: atom_id res chain seq x y z
N MET A 1 -8.37 -3.43 -14.63
CA MET A 1 -8.78 -4.27 -13.49
C MET A 1 -7.55 -4.61 -12.67
N PHE A 2 -7.55 -4.30 -11.36
CA PHE A 2 -6.51 -4.78 -10.44
C PHE A 2 -6.96 -6.13 -9.90
N VAL A 3 -6.12 -7.16 -10.02
CA VAL A 3 -6.41 -8.47 -9.45
C VAL A 3 -5.73 -8.53 -8.08
N VAL A 4 -6.51 -8.87 -7.06
CA VAL A 4 -6.02 -9.13 -5.71
C VAL A 4 -5.74 -10.63 -5.63
N PHE A 5 -4.47 -11.01 -5.54
CA PHE A 5 -4.08 -12.40 -5.36
C PHE A 5 -3.88 -12.70 -3.88
N ARG A 6 -4.35 -13.88 -3.47
CA ARG A 6 -4.08 -14.46 -2.16
C ARG A 6 -2.87 -15.39 -2.28
N THR A 7 -1.92 -15.28 -1.35
CA THR A 7 -0.88 -16.30 -1.20
C THR A 7 -1.48 -17.46 -0.41
N TYR A 8 -1.56 -18.65 -1.02
CA TYR A 8 -2.02 -19.86 -0.33
C TYR A 8 -0.93 -20.33 0.64
N SER A 9 -1.28 -20.47 1.92
CA SER A 9 -0.50 -21.20 2.93
C SER A 9 -1.36 -22.40 3.34
N GLU A 10 -0.80 -23.60 3.41
CA GLU A 10 -1.50 -24.87 3.70
C GLU A 10 -1.97 -25.01 5.17
N ASP A 11 -2.33 -23.92 5.83
CA ASP A 11 -2.81 -23.93 7.22
C ASP A 11 -4.33 -23.81 7.28
N GLU A 12 -5.01 -24.95 7.32
CA GLU A 12 -6.46 -25.12 7.12
C GLU A 12 -7.36 -24.61 8.27
N ASN A 13 -6.82 -23.99 9.33
CA ASN A 13 -7.59 -23.79 10.58
C ASN A 13 -7.58 -22.39 11.19
N THR A 14 -7.47 -21.33 10.39
CA THR A 14 -7.79 -19.98 10.90
C THR A 14 -8.69 -19.26 9.92
N ALA A 15 -9.81 -18.72 10.44
CA ALA A 15 -10.75 -17.88 9.71
C ALA A 15 -9.97 -16.94 8.79
N SER A 16 -10.07 -17.19 7.48
CA SER A 16 -9.11 -16.67 6.53
C SER A 16 -9.34 -15.17 6.36
N TYR A 17 -8.70 -14.35 7.20
CA TYR A 17 -8.82 -12.90 7.18
C TYR A 17 -7.90 -12.35 6.07
N VAL A 18 -8.50 -11.78 5.02
CA VAL A 18 -7.74 -11.13 3.94
C VAL A 18 -7.32 -9.74 4.41
N SER A 19 -6.02 -9.49 4.54
CA SER A 19 -5.52 -8.15 4.83
C SER A 19 -4.10 -7.98 4.29
N PRO A 20 -3.86 -7.00 3.41
CA PRO A 20 -2.51 -6.77 2.87
C PRO A 20 -1.49 -6.36 3.94
N LEU A 21 -1.94 -5.95 5.14
CA LEU A 21 -1.06 -5.77 6.30
C LEU A 21 -0.41 -7.09 6.77
N LEU A 22 -1.12 -8.20 6.61
CA LEU A 22 -0.65 -9.55 6.90
C LEU A 22 0.22 -10.14 5.79
N ASN A 23 0.52 -9.35 4.74
CA ASN A 23 1.27 -9.79 3.57
C ASN A 23 0.64 -10.98 2.83
N ASN A 24 -0.67 -11.20 3.00
CA ASN A 24 -1.42 -12.28 2.35
C ASN A 24 -2.18 -11.81 1.08
N VAL A 25 -1.96 -10.55 0.69
CA VAL A 25 -2.54 -9.92 -0.50
C VAL A 25 -1.42 -9.28 -1.30
N CYS A 26 -1.40 -9.53 -2.60
CA CYS A 26 -0.65 -8.71 -3.54
C CYS A 26 -1.57 -8.05 -4.58
N PHE A 27 -1.13 -6.88 -5.06
CA PHE A 27 -1.80 -6.10 -6.09
C PHE A 27 -1.04 -6.30 -7.39
N ALA A 28 -1.74 -6.80 -8.41
CA ALA A 28 -1.13 -7.02 -9.71
C ALA A 28 -2.05 -6.64 -10.85
N SER A 29 -1.44 -6.30 -11.98
CA SER A 29 -2.12 -6.11 -13.25
C SER A 29 -1.37 -6.83 -14.35
N ALA A 30 -2.03 -7.81 -14.96
CA ALA A 30 -1.46 -8.56 -16.09
C ALA A 30 -1.27 -7.69 -17.33
N TYR A 31 -2.14 -6.69 -17.52
CA TYR A 31 -2.07 -5.76 -18.65
C TYR A 31 -0.81 -4.88 -18.57
N TYR A 32 -0.57 -4.28 -17.40
CA TYR A 32 0.58 -3.41 -17.16
C TYR A 32 1.82 -4.14 -16.62
N ARG A 33 1.77 -5.48 -16.55
CA ARG A 33 2.89 -6.36 -16.16
C ARG A 33 3.55 -5.98 -14.82
N PHE A 34 2.78 -5.47 -13.85
CA PHE A 34 3.28 -5.21 -12.49
C PHE A 34 2.60 -6.11 -11.46
N CYS A 35 3.33 -6.45 -10.42
CA CYS A 35 2.86 -7.14 -9.22
C CYS A 35 3.63 -6.61 -8.02
N PHE A 36 2.93 -6.15 -6.98
CA PHE A 36 3.57 -5.65 -5.77
C PHE A 36 2.73 -5.96 -4.52
N THR A 37 3.43 -6.11 -3.40
CA THR A 37 2.83 -6.06 -2.07
C THR A 37 3.07 -4.68 -1.47
N LEU A 38 2.37 -4.34 -0.37
CA LEU A 38 2.65 -3.12 0.38
C LEU A 38 4.12 -3.05 0.84
N LYS A 39 4.71 -4.19 1.22
CA LYS A 39 6.11 -4.27 1.65
C LYS A 39 7.07 -4.01 0.49
N SER A 40 6.85 -4.66 -0.65
CA SER A 40 7.70 -4.46 -1.84
C SER A 40 7.65 -3.02 -2.31
N PHE A 41 6.47 -2.41 -2.33
CA PHE A 41 6.29 -1.01 -2.73
C PHE A 41 6.92 -0.03 -1.74
N ALA A 42 6.73 -0.26 -0.43
CA ALA A 42 7.39 0.54 0.60
C ALA A 42 8.93 0.44 0.54
N LYS A 43 9.47 -0.73 0.20
CA LYS A 43 10.90 -0.92 0.00
C LYS A 43 11.42 -0.10 -1.19
N ILE A 44 10.75 -0.15 -2.34
CA ILE A 44 11.09 0.68 -3.51
C ILE A 44 11.09 2.17 -3.10
N TYR A 45 10.09 2.60 -2.32
CA TYR A 45 10.04 3.96 -1.79
C TYR A 45 11.23 4.30 -0.88
N ALA A 46 11.59 3.41 0.04
CA ALA A 46 12.75 3.61 0.92
C ALA A 46 14.05 3.70 0.13
N ASP A 47 14.26 2.77 -0.82
CA ASP A 47 15.43 2.74 -1.70
C ASP A 47 15.54 4.03 -2.53
N THR A 48 14.41 4.55 -3.03
CA THR A 48 14.36 5.79 -3.82
C THR A 48 14.67 7.05 -2.99
N HIS A 49 14.34 7.03 -1.69
CA HIS A 49 14.56 8.15 -0.75
C HIS A 49 15.81 7.94 0.13
N GLY A 50 16.73 7.07 -0.27
CA GLY A 50 18.02 6.88 0.41
C GLY A 50 17.92 6.19 1.78
N ASN A 51 16.97 5.28 1.97
CA ASN A 51 16.75 4.52 3.20
C ASN A 51 16.55 5.38 4.46
N ALA A 52 15.99 6.58 4.29
CA ALA A 52 15.73 7.51 5.38
C ALA A 52 14.64 7.05 6.38
N PHE A 53 13.90 5.98 6.05
CA PHE A 53 12.80 5.47 6.89
C PHE A 53 12.67 3.95 6.82
N ASP A 54 12.11 3.37 7.87
CA ASP A 54 11.79 1.93 7.92
C ASP A 54 10.61 1.60 7.00
N TYR A 55 10.90 0.82 5.95
CA TYR A 55 9.91 0.36 4.98
C TYR A 55 8.84 -0.53 5.62
N GLN A 56 9.16 -1.27 6.70
CA GLN A 56 8.16 -2.11 7.37
C GLN A 56 7.13 -1.27 8.13
N ALA A 57 7.61 -0.23 8.84
CA ALA A 57 6.74 0.75 9.48
C ALA A 57 5.88 1.50 8.46
N LEU A 58 6.45 1.87 7.30
CA LEU A 58 5.69 2.52 6.23
C LEU A 58 4.63 1.59 5.63
N ALA A 59 4.98 0.34 5.31
CA ALA A 59 4.06 -0.64 4.74
C ALA A 59 2.80 -0.84 5.59
N LYS A 60 2.95 -0.83 6.93
CA LYS A 60 1.81 -0.92 7.87
C LYS A 60 0.91 0.33 7.87
N ARG A 61 1.45 1.49 7.51
CA ARG A 61 0.72 2.78 7.45
C ARG A 61 0.11 3.05 6.08
N LEU A 62 0.56 2.36 5.04
CA LEU A 62 0.02 2.48 3.69
C LEU A 62 -1.38 1.87 3.55
N TRP A 63 -1.84 1.05 4.50
CA TRP A 63 -3.13 0.39 4.45
C TRP A 63 -3.99 0.58 5.70
N GLY A 64 -5.31 0.60 5.50
CA GLY A 64 -6.32 0.83 6.53
C GLY A 64 -6.87 2.27 6.54
N ASP A 65 -7.45 2.66 7.66
CA ASP A 65 -7.93 4.03 7.91
C ASP A 65 -6.78 4.96 8.35
N VAL A 66 -5.76 5.04 7.50
CA VAL A 66 -4.61 5.92 7.69
C VAL A 66 -4.62 6.98 6.61
N TYR A 67 -4.57 8.23 7.04
CA TYR A 67 -4.57 9.41 6.19
C TYR A 67 -3.22 10.11 6.34
N TYR A 68 -2.68 10.59 5.22
CA TYR A 68 -1.44 11.36 5.22
C TYR A 68 -1.75 12.85 5.18
N ASP A 69 -1.27 13.58 6.19
CA ASP A 69 -1.38 15.03 6.23
C ASP A 69 -0.13 15.63 5.60
N ALA A 70 -0.25 16.18 4.39
CA ALA A 70 0.85 16.81 3.68
C ALA A 70 1.38 18.07 4.39
N LYS A 71 0.55 18.75 5.20
CA LYS A 71 0.98 19.95 5.94
C LYS A 71 1.84 19.59 7.14
N LYS A 72 1.44 18.55 7.87
CA LYS A 72 2.17 18.07 9.06
C LYS A 72 3.21 17.00 8.75
N ARG A 73 3.25 16.49 7.51
CA ARG A 73 4.10 15.37 7.07
C ARG A 73 3.98 14.14 7.98
N THR A 74 2.79 13.91 8.52
CA THR A 74 2.50 12.84 9.49
C THR A 74 1.32 11.99 9.07
N PHE A 75 1.31 10.75 9.55
CA PHE A 75 0.21 9.81 9.36
C PHE A 75 -0.77 9.91 10.54
N GLY A 76 -2.05 10.10 10.24
CA GLY A 76 -3.12 10.20 11.23
C GLY A 76 -4.25 9.20 10.97
N LYS A 77 -4.91 8.75 12.04
CA LYS A 77 -6.12 7.90 11.94
C LYS A 77 -7.40 8.71 11.71
N LYS A 78 -7.40 10.01 12.01
CA LYS A 78 -8.47 10.94 11.66
C LYS A 78 -8.12 11.62 10.35
N GLY A 79 -8.99 11.48 9.36
CA GLY A 79 -8.93 12.34 8.17
C GLY A 79 -9.05 13.79 8.63
N ALA A 80 -8.05 14.61 8.33
CA ALA A 80 -8.05 16.03 8.71
C ALA A 80 -9.17 16.81 8.00
N THR A 81 -9.78 16.25 6.96
CA THR A 81 -10.83 16.87 6.15
C THR A 81 -11.65 15.76 5.47
N ALA A 82 -12.92 16.01 5.13
CA ALA A 82 -13.78 15.05 4.43
C ALA A 82 -13.23 14.59 3.05
N SER A 83 -12.28 15.34 2.49
CA SER A 83 -11.57 15.04 1.23
C SER A 83 -10.16 14.46 1.45
N ALA A 84 -9.81 14.04 2.67
CA ALA A 84 -8.50 13.46 2.93
C ALA A 84 -8.38 12.12 2.22
N SER A 85 -7.50 12.05 1.21
CA SER A 85 -7.18 10.80 0.52
C SER A 85 -6.53 9.81 1.49
N ARG A 86 -6.91 8.55 1.37
CA ARG A 86 -6.26 7.45 2.11
C ARG A 86 -4.78 7.39 1.70
N SER A 87 -3.91 7.00 2.63
CA SER A 87 -2.47 6.88 2.36
C SER A 87 -2.19 5.95 1.17
N PHE A 88 -2.98 4.87 1.03
CA PHE A 88 -2.91 3.99 -0.13
C PHE A 88 -3.14 4.74 -1.45
N ILE A 89 -4.17 5.60 -1.51
CA ILE A 89 -4.51 6.33 -2.73
C ILE A 89 -3.38 7.29 -3.08
N GLN A 90 -2.91 8.07 -2.11
CA GLN A 90 -1.93 9.12 -2.35
C GLN A 90 -0.53 8.57 -2.65
N PHE A 91 -0.09 7.50 -1.98
CA PHE A 91 1.27 6.98 -2.15
C PHE A 91 1.36 5.86 -3.19
N ILE A 92 0.28 5.14 -3.48
CA ILE A 92 0.31 4.02 -4.45
C ILE A 92 -0.48 4.38 -5.69
N LEU A 93 -1.75 4.76 -5.56
CA LEU A 93 -2.59 5.00 -6.73
C LEU A 93 -2.21 6.26 -7.51
N GLU A 94 -1.89 7.38 -6.86
CA GLU A 94 -1.52 8.61 -7.58
C GLU A 94 -0.26 8.42 -8.46
N PRO A 95 0.87 7.86 -7.97
CA PRO A 95 2.01 7.56 -8.83
C PRO A 95 1.67 6.56 -9.93
N LEU A 96 0.87 5.55 -9.61
CA LEU A 96 0.47 4.52 -10.57
C LEU A 96 -0.40 5.13 -11.67
N TYR A 97 -1.38 5.97 -11.36
CA TYR A 97 -2.17 6.71 -12.33
C TYR A 97 -1.32 7.61 -13.22
N LYS A 98 -0.30 8.29 -12.67
CA LYS A 98 0.62 9.12 -13.48
C LYS A 98 1.42 8.29 -14.48
N ILE A 99 1.82 7.07 -14.12
CA ILE A 99 2.53 6.14 -15.02
C ILE A 99 1.56 5.58 -16.07
N LEU A 100 0.31 5.32 -15.72
CA LEU A 100 -0.68 4.73 -16.62
C LEU A 100 -1.37 5.73 -17.55
N ALA A 101 -1.41 7.01 -17.19
CA ALA A 101 -2.06 8.07 -17.96
C ALA A 101 -1.16 8.67 -19.06
N HIS A 102 0.08 8.18 -19.17
CA HIS A 102 1.07 8.61 -20.15
C HIS A 102 1.31 7.50 -21.18
#